data_AF-A0A1I7XCN5-F1
#
_entry.id   AF-A0A1I7XCN5-F1
#
_cell.length_a   1.000
_cell.length_b   1.000
_cell.length_c   1.000
_cell.angle_alpha   90.00
_cell.angle_beta   90.00
_cell.angle_gamma   90.00
#
_symmetry.space_group_name_H-M   'P 1'
#
loop_
_entity.id
_entity.type
_entity.pdbx_description
1 polymer ?
#
loop_
_entity_poly.entity_id
_entity_poly.type
_entity_poly.pdbx_seq_one_letter_code
_entity_poly.pdbx_strand_id
1 'polypeptide(L)' 'MISSLVKVLKRMIRVDHVEDYKVPRYKENADEETKRLWEKGCAPEPLKRIEYNEEEIERQRAAEEAARNIQLPLDVCL' A
#
# COMPACT_ATOMS: atom_id res chain seq x y z
N MET A 1 -11.26 18.83 6.03
CA MET A 1 -11.18 18.77 4.55
C MET A 1 -9.71 18.66 4.18
N ILE A 2 -9.27 17.49 3.72
CA ILE A 2 -7.89 17.27 3.30
C ILE A 2 -7.81 17.63 1.82
N SER A 3 -7.19 18.76 1.50
CA SER A 3 -6.99 19.24 0.14
C SER A 3 -5.52 19.17 -0.23
N SER A 4 -5.19 18.47 -1.31
CA SER A 4 -3.83 18.18 -1.77
C SER A 4 -3.44 19.11 -2.94
N LEU A 5 -2.14 19.38 -3.10
CA LEU A 5 -1.59 20.18 -4.20
C LEU A 5 -0.70 19.31 -5.08
N VAL A 6 -1.00 19.26 -6.38
CA VAL A 6 -0.23 18.49 -7.37
C VAL A 6 0.29 19.42 -8.46
N LYS A 7 1.54 19.21 -8.90
CA LYS A 7 2.17 19.99 -9.96
C LYS A 7 2.10 19.24 -11.29
N VAL A 8 1.43 19.82 -12.27
CA VAL A 8 1.32 19.27 -13.64
C VAL A 8 1.76 20.33 -14.63
N LEU A 9 2.71 20.01 -15.51
CA LEU A 9 3.22 20.91 -16.57
C LEU A 9 3.44 22.36 -16.09
N LYS A 10 4.15 22.53 -14.96
CA LYS A 10 4.49 23.81 -14.29
C LYS A 10 3.32 24.57 -13.64
N ARG A 11 2.09 24.05 -13.65
CA ARG A 11 0.95 24.62 -12.92
C ARG A 11 0.68 23.82 -11.65
N MET A 12 0.16 24.49 -10.62
CA MET A 12 -0.31 23.84 -9.40
C MET A 12 -1.83 23.69 -9.46
N ILE A 13 -2.31 22.48 -9.22
CA ILE A 13 -3.74 22.13 -9.22
C ILE A 13 -4.09 21.70 -7.80
N ARG A 14 -5.20 22.22 -7.29
CA ARG A 14 -5.77 21.79 -6.01
C ARG A 14 -6.67 20.58 -6.26
N VAL A 15 -6.53 19.56 -5.42
CA VAL A 15 -7.32 18.34 -5.45
C VAL A 15 -8.01 18.23 -4.11
N ASP A 16 -9.32 18.39 -4.10
CA ASP A 16 -10.14 18.22 -2.90
C ASP A 16 -10.57 16.76 -2.77
N HIS A 17 -10.49 16.21 -1.56
CA HIS A 17 -11.05 14.90 -1.26
C HIS A 17 -12.58 15.00 -1.15
N VAL A 18 -13.27 14.11 -1.86
CA VAL A 18 -14.73 13.97 -1.85
C VAL A 18 -15.05 12.50 -1.62
N GLU A 19 -16.03 12.21 -0.75
CA GLU A 19 -16.44 10.84 -0.40
C GLU A 19 -17.06 10.12 -1.62
N ASP A 20 -17.98 10.79 -2.32
CA ASP A 20 -18.61 10.28 -3.54
C ASP A 20 -18.01 10.92 -4.80
N TYR A 21 -17.05 10.25 -5.42
CA TYR A 21 -16.50 10.68 -6.71
C TYR A 21 -17.51 10.45 -7.85
N LYS A 22 -17.83 11.51 -8.59
CA LYS A 22 -18.73 11.43 -9.76
C LYS A 22 -17.93 11.26 -11.05
N VAL A 23 -18.19 10.16 -11.76
CA VAL A 23 -17.56 9.87 -13.07
C VAL A 23 -17.97 10.96 -14.09
N PRO A 24 -17.02 11.55 -14.83
CA PRO A 24 -17.32 12.48 -15.91
C PRO A 24 -18.27 11.88 -16.97
N ARG A 25 -19.08 12.71 -17.63
CA ARG A 25 -19.97 12.23 -18.70
C ARG A 25 -19.14 11.67 -19.86
N TYR A 26 -19.43 10.43 -20.27
CA TYR A 26 -18.70 9.70 -21.30
C TYR A 26 -18.57 10.50 -22.59
N LYS A 27 -17.36 10.48 -23.17
CA LYS A 27 -17.09 10.78 -24.58
C LYS A 27 -16.69 9.46 -25.22
N GLU A 28 -17.23 9.14 -26.39
CA GLU A 28 -17.01 7.84 -27.08
C GLU A 28 -15.53 7.50 -27.31
N ASN A 29 -14.63 8.48 -27.26
CA ASN A 29 -13.20 8.34 -27.55
C ASN A 29 -12.30 8.10 -26.31
N ALA A 30 -12.84 7.68 -25.18
CA ALA A 30 -12.01 7.43 -23.99
C ALA A 30 -11.38 6.04 -24.02
N ASP A 31 -10.04 5.98 -23.91
CA ASP A 31 -9.29 4.73 -23.74
C ASP A 31 -9.76 3.93 -22.52
N GLU A 32 -9.61 2.61 -22.58
CA GLU A 32 -9.99 1.71 -21.49
C GLU A 32 -9.26 2.01 -20.18
N GLU A 33 -7.97 2.37 -20.26
CA GLU A 33 -7.17 2.74 -19.09
C GLU A 33 -7.72 4.02 -18.42
N THR A 34 -8.11 5.00 -19.22
CA THR A 34 -8.69 6.26 -18.75
C THR A 34 -10.02 6.02 -18.03
N LYS A 35 -10.85 5.10 -18.55
CA LYS A 35 -12.11 4.71 -17.89
C LYS A 35 -11.85 4.07 -16.52
N ARG A 36 -10.87 3.16 -16.43
CA ARG A 36 -10.48 2.52 -15.15
C ARG A 36 -10.01 3.55 -14.12
N LEU A 37 -9.24 4.56 -14.55
CA LEU A 37 -8.78 5.65 -13.67
C LEU A 37 -9.94 6.52 -13.18
N TRP A 38 -10.95 6.78 -14.02
CA TRP A 38 -12.15 7.49 -13.59
C TRP A 38 -12.98 6.69 -12.60
N GLU A 39 -13.09 5.38 -12.76
CA GLU A 39 -13.82 4.51 -11.83
C GLU A 39 -13.08 4.36 -10.49
N LYS A 40 -11.76 4.13 -10.51
CA LYS A 40 -10.93 3.97 -9.30
C LYS A 40 -10.74 5.27 -8.53
N GLY A 41 -10.66 6.40 -9.24
CA GLY A 41 -10.28 7.69 -8.66
C GLY A 41 -8.77 7.84 -8.44
N CYS A 42 -8.37 9.03 -7.98
CA CYS A 42 -6.97 9.41 -7.76
C CYS A 42 -6.52 9.28 -6.29
N ALA A 43 -7.40 8.82 -5.39
CA ALA A 43 -7.08 8.69 -3.99
C ALA A 43 -6.07 7.53 -3.76
N PRO A 44 -5.10 7.70 -2.86
CA PRO A 44 -4.20 6.60 -2.48
C PRO A 44 -4.99 5.48 -1.79
N GLU A 45 -4.54 4.24 -1.97
CA GLU A 45 -5.13 3.10 -1.25
C GLU A 45 -4.85 3.24 0.26
N PRO A 46 -5.86 3.02 1.11
CA PRO A 46 -5.66 3.08 2.56
C PRO A 46 -4.63 2.03 2.97
N LEU A 47 -3.72 2.43 3.87
CA LEU A 47 -2.78 1.50 4.47
C LEU A 47 -3.57 0.40 5.19
N LYS A 48 -3.47 -0.83 4.69
CA LYS A 48 -4.00 -2.00 5.36
C LYS A 48 -3.21 -2.17 6.66
N ARG A 49 -3.89 -2.06 7.80
CA ARG A 49 -3.29 -2.46 9.07
C ARG A 49 -3.07 -3.97 8.98
N ILE A 50 -1.81 -4.39 8.97
CA ILE A 50 -1.49 -5.82 9.04
C ILE A 50 -1.91 -6.25 10.44
N GLU A 51 -2.93 -7.09 10.52
CA GLU A 51 -3.29 -7.74 11.78
C GLU A 51 -2.21 -8.78 12.06
N TYR A 52 -1.35 -8.44 13.01
CA TYR A 52 -0.29 -9.33 13.46
C TYR A 52 -0.92 -10.42 14.33
N ASN A 53 -0.85 -11.67 13.88
CA ASN A 53 -1.18 -12.80 14.74
C ASN A 53 0.02 -13.04 15.68
N GLU A 54 -0.10 -12.58 16.92
CA GLU A 54 0.96 -12.64 17.93
C GLU A 54 1.51 -14.07 18.09
N GLU A 55 0.62 -15.07 18.10
CA GLU A 55 0.98 -16.50 18.20
C GLU A 55 1.81 -17.01 17.01
N GLU A 56 1.61 -16.45 15.82
CA GLU A 56 2.36 -16.83 14.62
C GLU A 56 3.75 -16.19 14.61
N ILE A 57 3.84 -14.94 15.09
CA ILE A 57 5.10 -14.20 15.23
C ILE A 57 5.98 -14.85 16.30
N GLU A 58 5.41 -15.25 17.43
CA GLU A 58 6.14 -15.98 18.47
C GLU A 58 6.64 -17.34 17.96
N ARG A 59 5.82 -18.09 17.21
CA ARG A 59 6.25 -19.34 16.56
C ARG A 59 7.41 -19.12 15.59
N GLN A 60 7.36 -18.06 14.79
CA GLN A 60 8.45 -17.71 13.86
C GLN A 60 9.73 -17.33 14.61
N ARG A 61 9.65 -16.50 15.65
CA ARG A 61 10.82 -16.13 16.47
C ARG A 61 11.42 -17.32 17.20
N ALA A 62 10.60 -18.20 17.77
CA ALA A 62 11.07 -19.40 18.44
C ALA A 62 11.74 -20.38 17.46
N ALA A 63 11.20 -20.52 16.24
CA ALA A 63 11.81 -21.33 15.19
C ALA A 63 13.15 -20.75 14.72
N GLU A 64 13.25 -19.43 14.58
CA GLU A 64 14.48 -18.72 14.19
C GLU A 64 15.55 -18.80 15.30
N GLU A 65 15.14 -18.65 16.57
CA GLU A 65 16.00 -18.81 17.73
C GLU A 65 16.51 -20.25 17.87
N ALA A 66 15.64 -21.24 17.65
CA ALA A 66 16.03 -22.65 17.60
C ALA A 66 17.03 -22.92 16.47
N ALA A 67 16.81 -22.37 15.27
CA ALA A 67 17.74 -22.49 14.15
C ALA A 67 19.11 -21.85 14.47
N ARG A 68 19.12 -20.69 15.13
CA ARG A 68 20.36 -20.02 15.56
C ARG A 68 21.09 -20.80 16.66
N ASN A 69 20.36 -21.39 17.59
CA ASN A 69 20.91 -22.18 18.67
C ASN A 69 21.38 -23.58 18.23
N ILE A 70 20.93 -24.08 17.07
CA ILE A 70 21.44 -25.32 16.47
C ILE A 70 22.72 -25.07 15.66
N GLN A 71 22.95 -23.83 15.18
CA GLN A 71 24.17 -23.45 14.45
C GLN A 71 25.38 -23.24 15.39
N LEU A 72 25.18 -22.64 16.57
CA LEU A 72 26.23 -22.36 17.55
C LEU A 72 26.94 -23.57 18.21
N PRO A 73 26.33 -24.77 18.40
CA PRO A 73 27.00 -25.91 19.04
C PRO A 73 28.05 -26.61 18.16
N LEU A 74 28.09 -26.34 16.85
CA LEU A 74 29.13 -26.92 15.97
C LEU A 74 30.41 -26.07 15.88
N ASP A 75 30.39 -24.81 16.32
CA ASP A 75 31.50 -23.87 16.14
C ASP A 75 32.35 -23.65 17.42
N VAL A 76 32.05 -24.33 18.53
CA VAL A 76 32.77 -24.18 19.83
C VAL A 76 33.78 -25.32 20.11
N CYS A 77 34.00 -26.23 19.15
CA CYS A 77 34.93 -27.36 19.29
C CYS A 77 36.29 -27.20 18.56
N LEU A 78 36.80 -25.97 18.42
CA LEU A 78 38.17 -25.72 17.91
C LEU A 78 39.07 -25.10 18.98
#